data_AF-A0A9W8J2W7-F1
#
_entry.id   AF-A0A9W8J2W7-F1
#
_cell.length_a   1.000
_cell.length_b   1.000
_cell.length_c   1.000
_cell.angle_alpha   90.00
_cell.angle_beta   90.00
_cell.angle_gamma   90.00
#
_symmetry.space_group_name_H-M   'P 1'
#
loop_
_entity.id
_entity.type
_entity.pdbx_description
1 polymer ?
#
loop_
_entity_poly.entity_id
_entity_poly.type
_entity_poly.pdbx_seq_one_letter_code
_entity_poly.pdbx_strand_id
1 'polypeptide(L)'
;MESALRAYILLNLIFAVSSESDKAHNELMVKGGYKDIGSYKGMIRGEMWSMDYPAQQVPHKRFWEGCRDIEVASLSSSSSSHGSSYSTKSGGRLGEDFVPLMHLDMHHLDEYLKLNFALLYKYDMVLRECGMEPEWEREIVGLMGYLVKGLKTEHGRCGWVKGVNWDKTHIGFLASNAAQIKET
;
A
#
# COMPACT_ATOMS: atom_id res chain seq x y z
N MET A 1 5.77 -11.78 -6.74
CA MET A 1 6.58 -11.65 -5.51
C MET A 1 6.93 -10.20 -5.23
N GLU A 2 7.63 -9.53 -6.16
CA GLU A 2 8.02 -8.10 -6.05
C GLU A 2 6.83 -7.18 -5.72
N SER A 3 5.66 -7.43 -6.29
CA SER A 3 4.41 -6.69 -6.00
C SER A 3 4.02 -6.75 -4.53
N ALA A 4 3.89 -7.96 -3.96
CA ALA A 4 3.54 -8.16 -2.55
C ALA A 4 4.58 -7.56 -1.60
N LEU A 5 5.88 -7.64 -1.93
CA LEU A 5 6.94 -7.03 -1.12
C LEU A 5 6.82 -5.50 -1.14
N ARG A 6 6.59 -4.92 -2.31
CA ARG A 6 6.37 -3.48 -2.49
C ARG A 6 5.17 -2.97 -1.70
N ALA A 7 4.00 -3.60 -1.86
CA ALA A 7 2.81 -3.27 -1.09
C ALA A 7 3.06 -3.40 0.41
N TYR A 8 3.60 -4.53 0.85
CA TYR A 8 3.84 -4.77 2.26
C TYR A 8 4.75 -3.69 2.88
N ILE A 9 5.88 -3.36 2.26
CA ILE A 9 6.82 -2.37 2.79
C ILE A 9 6.22 -0.97 2.76
N LEU A 10 5.67 -0.53 1.62
CA LEU A 10 5.20 0.85 1.48
C LEU A 10 4.01 1.15 2.40
N LEU A 11 3.05 0.22 2.49
CA LEU A 11 1.88 0.40 3.35
C LEU A 11 2.29 0.43 4.82
N ASN A 12 3.11 -0.52 5.27
CA ASN A 12 3.63 -0.50 6.65
C ASN A 12 4.44 0.77 6.96
N LEU A 13 5.18 1.30 5.98
CA LEU A 13 5.91 2.56 6.14
C LEU A 13 4.96 3.75 6.31
N ILE A 14 3.92 3.84 5.49
CA ILE A 14 2.88 4.88 5.62
C ILE A 14 2.26 4.82 7.02
N PHE A 15 1.96 3.63 7.53
CA PHE A 15 1.45 3.43 8.88
C PHE A 15 2.42 3.88 9.98
N ALA A 16 3.67 3.45 9.89
CA ALA A 16 4.69 3.80 10.86
C ALA A 16 4.85 5.32 10.96
N VAL A 17 4.94 6.02 9.82
CA VAL A 17 5.03 7.49 9.78
C VAL A 17 3.76 8.15 10.31
N SER A 18 2.59 7.59 9.98
CA SER A 18 1.31 8.10 10.46
C SER A 18 1.15 7.95 11.97
N SER A 19 1.80 6.96 12.60
CA SER A 19 1.73 6.72 14.04
C SER A 19 2.62 7.63 14.89
N GLU A 20 3.51 8.40 14.25
CA GLU A 20 4.54 9.19 14.96
C GLU A 20 3.98 10.49 15.58
N SER A 21 2.86 11.01 15.06
CA SER A 21 2.16 12.16 15.65
C SER A 21 0.70 12.24 15.21
N ASP A 22 -0.17 12.84 16.02
CA ASP A 22 -1.58 13.08 15.68
C ASP A 22 -1.74 13.90 14.40
N LYS A 23 -0.80 14.83 14.16
CA LYS A 23 -0.80 15.65 12.95
C LYS A 23 -0.51 14.81 11.71
N ALA A 24 0.53 13.97 11.75
CA ALA A 24 0.85 13.05 10.67
C ALA A 24 -0.28 12.03 10.45
N HIS A 25 -0.85 11.48 11.52
CA HIS A 25 -1.99 10.57 11.45
C HIS A 25 -3.18 11.19 10.72
N ASN A 26 -3.57 12.40 11.12
CA ASN A 26 -4.69 13.11 10.53
C ASN A 26 -4.45 13.45 9.05
N GLU A 27 -3.24 13.81 8.66
CA GLU A 27 -2.95 14.23 7.29
C GLU A 27 -2.70 13.06 6.33
N LEU A 28 -1.91 12.06 6.73
CA LEU A 28 -1.65 10.88 5.90
C LEU A 28 -2.86 9.96 5.87
N MET A 29 -3.36 9.51 7.02
CA MET A 29 -4.41 8.50 7.08
C MET A 29 -5.78 9.12 6.90
N VAL A 30 -6.20 10.01 7.80
CA VAL A 30 -7.59 10.51 7.82
C VAL A 30 -7.94 11.35 6.59
N LYS A 31 -7.03 12.22 6.15
CA LYS A 31 -7.22 13.05 4.95
C LYS A 31 -6.78 12.36 3.65
N GLY A 32 -6.16 11.17 3.75
CA GLY A 32 -5.66 10.43 2.61
C GLY A 32 -4.47 11.08 1.90
N GLY A 33 -3.62 11.82 2.61
CA GLY A 33 -2.43 12.49 2.05
C GLY A 33 -1.41 11.53 1.44
N TYR A 34 -1.43 10.23 1.81
CA TYR A 34 -0.61 9.21 1.16
C TYR A 34 -0.90 9.08 -0.35
N LYS A 35 -2.09 9.50 -0.82
CA LYS A 35 -2.46 9.45 -2.24
C LYS A 35 -1.55 10.29 -3.10
N ASP A 36 -0.96 11.35 -2.55
CA ASP A 36 -0.11 12.27 -3.30
C ASP A 36 1.32 11.75 -3.43
N ILE A 37 1.72 10.76 -2.64
CA ILE A 37 3.05 10.15 -2.69
C ILE A 37 3.22 9.46 -4.05
N GLY A 38 4.16 9.93 -4.88
CA GLY A 38 4.41 9.35 -6.20
C GLY A 38 4.69 7.85 -6.17
N SER A 39 5.40 7.36 -5.15
CA SER A 39 5.65 5.93 -4.95
C SER A 39 4.38 5.12 -4.65
N TYR A 40 3.40 5.71 -3.95
CA TYR A 40 2.10 5.07 -3.72
C TYR A 40 1.33 4.95 -5.03
N LYS A 41 1.23 6.04 -5.81
CA LYS A 41 0.61 6.00 -7.15
C LYS A 41 1.27 4.97 -8.07
N GLY A 42 2.61 4.95 -8.09
CA GLY A 42 3.40 4.01 -8.88
C GLY A 42 3.16 2.55 -8.48
N MET A 43 3.07 2.28 -7.17
CA MET A 43 2.72 0.96 -6.65
C MET A 43 1.32 0.55 -7.12
N ILE A 44 0.28 1.35 -6.86
CA ILE A 44 -1.10 1.04 -7.28
C ILE A 44 -1.17 0.75 -8.78
N ARG A 45 -0.51 1.57 -9.62
CA ARG A 45 -0.46 1.35 -11.06
C ARG A 45 0.16 0.00 -11.41
N GLY A 46 1.27 -0.35 -10.78
CA GLY A 46 1.95 -1.63 -10.99
C GLY A 46 1.12 -2.84 -10.54
N GLU A 47 0.45 -2.74 -9.38
CA GLU A 47 -0.40 -3.81 -8.82
C GLU A 47 -1.69 -4.01 -9.63
N MET A 48 -2.21 -2.94 -10.23
CA MET A 48 -3.40 -3.00 -11.05
C MET A 48 -3.12 -3.36 -12.52
N TRP A 49 -1.86 -3.37 -12.97
CA TRP A 49 -1.52 -3.68 -14.35
C TRP A 49 -1.66 -5.17 -14.69
N SER A 50 -1.85 -5.45 -15.98
CA SER A 50 -1.85 -6.82 -16.51
C SER A 50 -0.39 -7.23 -16.75
N MET A 51 0.15 -8.05 -15.85
CA MET A 51 1.51 -8.60 -15.97
C MET A 51 1.47 -9.98 -16.62
N ASP A 52 2.63 -10.44 -17.13
CA ASP A 52 2.81 -11.73 -17.81
C ASP A 52 2.49 -12.95 -16.91
N TYR A 53 2.48 -12.76 -15.57
CA TYR A 53 2.08 -13.75 -14.57
C TYR A 53 0.83 -13.30 -13.80
N PRO A 54 -0.37 -13.38 -14.42
CA PRO A 54 -1.59 -12.75 -13.89
C PRO A 54 -2.02 -13.32 -12.54
N ALA A 55 -1.73 -14.58 -12.23
CA ALA A 55 -2.11 -15.22 -10.98
C ALA A 55 -1.53 -14.53 -9.73
N GLN A 56 -0.33 -13.95 -9.83
CA GLN A 56 0.29 -13.20 -8.73
C GLN A 56 -0.40 -11.85 -8.47
N GLN A 57 -1.11 -11.32 -9.47
CA GLN A 57 -1.76 -10.01 -9.41
C GLN A 57 -3.23 -10.07 -9.02
N VAL A 58 -3.85 -11.26 -9.07
CA VAL A 58 -5.27 -11.44 -8.71
C VAL A 58 -5.58 -10.94 -7.29
N PRO A 59 -4.79 -11.26 -6.24
CA PRO A 59 -5.06 -10.78 -4.89
C PRO A 59 -5.02 -9.25 -4.79
N HIS A 60 -4.02 -8.62 -5.41
CA HIS A 60 -3.83 -7.18 -5.40
C HIS A 60 -4.99 -6.46 -6.12
N LYS A 61 -5.37 -6.92 -7.31
CA LYS A 61 -6.49 -6.35 -8.06
C LYS A 61 -7.79 -6.40 -7.29
N ARG A 62 -8.11 -7.56 -6.70
CA ARG A 62 -9.33 -7.74 -5.90
C ARG A 62 -9.39 -6.78 -4.73
N PHE A 63 -8.28 -6.62 -4.01
CA PHE A 63 -8.19 -5.67 -2.90
C PHE A 63 -8.46 -4.23 -3.35
N TRP A 64 -7.77 -3.76 -4.40
CA TRP A 64 -7.92 -2.39 -4.89
C TRP A 64 -9.28 -2.10 -5.55
N GLU A 65 -9.89 -3.10 -6.18
CA GLU A 65 -11.28 -3.04 -6.64
C GLU A 65 -12.25 -2.93 -5.45
N GLY A 66 -12.04 -3.71 -4.38
CA GLY A 66 -12.83 -3.61 -3.15
C GLY A 66 -12.76 -2.23 -2.49
N CYS A 67 -11.55 -1.66 -2.34
CA CYS A 67 -11.39 -0.30 -1.77
C CYS A 67 -12.16 0.76 -2.57
N ARG A 68 -12.17 0.66 -3.90
CA ARG A 68 -12.93 1.56 -4.77
C ARG A 68 -14.44 1.42 -4.54
N ASP A 69 -14.94 0.19 -4.49
CA ASP A 69 -16.37 -0.05 -4.33
C ASP A 69 -16.89 0.55 -3.01
N ILE A 70 -16.08 0.44 -1.95
CA ILE A 70 -16.35 1.07 -0.64
C ILE A 70 -16.34 2.59 -0.74
N GLU A 71 -15.37 3.19 -1.44
CA GLU A 71 -15.29 4.64 -1.63
C GLU A 71 -16.51 5.17 -2.39
N VAL A 72 -16.93 4.50 -3.47
CA VAL A 72 -18.13 4.84 -4.25
C VAL A 72 -19.41 4.71 -3.41
N ALA A 73 -19.52 3.65 -2.61
CA ALA A 73 -20.65 3.46 -1.69
C ALA A 73 -20.72 4.55 -0.62
N SER A 74 -19.57 4.99 -0.11
CA SER A 74 -19.47 6.05 0.91
C SER A 74 -19.90 7.42 0.37
N LEU A 75 -19.53 7.73 -0.89
CA LEU A 75 -19.90 8.97 -1.57
C LEU A 75 -21.40 9.02 -1.91
N SER A 76 -21.97 7.90 -2.37
CA SER A 76 -23.40 7.79 -2.69
C SER A 76 -24.30 7.84 -1.45
N SER A 77 -23.82 7.36 -0.30
CA SER A 77 -24.53 7.47 0.98
C SER A 77 -24.54 8.90 1.56
N SER A 78 -23.60 9.74 1.12
CA SER A 78 -23.42 11.11 1.63
C SER A 78 -24.11 12.18 0.78
N SER A 79 -24.66 11.82 -0.39
CA SER A 79 -25.20 12.77 -1.36
C SER A 79 -26.71 12.59 -1.59
N SER A 80 -27.49 13.09 -0.63
CA SER A 80 -28.90 13.46 -0.85
C SER A 80 -29.03 14.92 -1.28
N SER A 81 -28.36 15.33 -2.37
CA SER A 81 -28.72 16.51 -3.17
C SER A 81 -27.73 16.75 -4.32
N HIS A 82 -28.29 17.02 -5.50
CA HIS A 82 -27.66 17.46 -6.75
C HIS A 82 -26.95 16.40 -7.60
N GLY A 83 -27.62 16.10 -8.72
CA GLY A 83 -27.20 15.12 -9.70
C GLY A 83 -25.87 15.47 -10.36
N SER A 84 -24.93 14.54 -10.24
CA SER A 84 -23.88 14.35 -11.23
C SER A 84 -23.93 12.89 -11.63
N SER A 85 -24.43 12.66 -12.85
CA SER A 85 -24.56 11.32 -13.44
C SER A 85 -23.18 10.80 -13.80
N TYR A 86 -22.53 10.12 -12.85
CA TYR A 86 -21.42 9.22 -13.17
C TYR A 86 -22.03 7.87 -13.52
N SER A 87 -22.17 7.64 -14.82
CA SER A 87 -22.65 6.39 -15.42
C SER A 87 -21.90 5.19 -14.82
N THR A 88 -22.57 4.45 -13.95
CA THR A 88 -22.25 3.07 -13.55
C THR A 88 -22.26 2.18 -14.78
N LYS A 89 -21.11 2.06 -15.44
CA LYS A 89 -20.80 0.91 -16.29
C LYS A 89 -19.77 0.07 -15.56
N SER A 90 -20.26 -1.02 -14.97
CA SER A 90 -19.45 -2.20 -14.66
C SER A 90 -18.59 -2.55 -15.87
N GLY A 91 -17.27 -2.37 -15.77
CA GLY A 91 -16.32 -2.73 -16.83
C GLY A 91 -15.63 -1.58 -17.57
N GLY A 92 -15.80 -0.32 -17.18
CA GLY A 92 -15.05 0.80 -17.77
C GLY A 92 -13.58 0.82 -17.35
N ARG A 93 -12.65 0.82 -18.32
CA ARG A 93 -11.23 1.16 -18.08
C ARG A 93 -11.18 2.51 -17.35
N LEU A 94 -10.58 2.47 -16.17
CA LEU A 94 -10.31 3.61 -15.33
C LEU A 94 -9.63 4.75 -16.08
N GLY A 95 -9.99 5.99 -15.73
CA GLY A 95 -9.07 7.10 -15.91
C GLY A 95 -7.77 6.77 -15.17
N GLU A 96 -6.63 6.96 -15.83
CA GLU A 96 -5.29 6.60 -15.35
C GLU A 96 -4.93 7.19 -13.97
N ASP A 97 -5.73 8.12 -13.43
CA ASP A 97 -5.44 8.91 -12.24
C ASP A 97 -6.21 8.50 -10.97
N PHE A 98 -7.08 7.49 -11.02
CA PHE A 98 -7.86 7.09 -9.83
C PHE A 98 -7.03 6.28 -8.83
N VAL A 99 -6.94 6.76 -7.59
CA VAL A 99 -6.18 6.15 -6.50
C VAL A 99 -7.11 5.94 -5.28
N PRO A 100 -7.50 4.69 -4.96
CA PRO A 100 -8.50 4.40 -3.92
C PRO A 100 -8.08 4.81 -2.51
N LEU A 101 -9.07 5.15 -1.67
CA LEU A 101 -8.90 5.37 -0.23
C LEU A 101 -8.85 4.06 0.56
N MET A 102 -7.65 3.48 0.71
CA MET A 102 -7.47 2.25 1.50
C MET A 102 -7.88 2.35 2.97
N HIS A 103 -7.84 3.54 3.57
CA HIS A 103 -8.12 3.69 5.01
C HIS A 103 -9.61 3.63 5.37
N LEU A 104 -10.51 3.60 4.38
CA LEU A 104 -11.95 3.50 4.64
C LEU A 104 -12.34 2.14 5.23
N ASP A 105 -11.53 1.11 5.00
CA ASP A 105 -11.71 -0.22 5.58
C ASP A 105 -10.36 -0.76 6.09
N MET A 106 -10.04 -0.35 7.32
CA MET A 106 -8.82 -0.75 8.01
C MET A 106 -8.74 -2.26 8.24
N HIS A 107 -9.88 -2.94 8.38
CA HIS A 107 -9.93 -4.39 8.56
C HIS A 107 -9.57 -5.12 7.25
N HIS A 108 -10.13 -4.68 6.12
CA HIS A 108 -9.80 -5.26 4.82
C HIS A 108 -8.33 -5.01 4.44
N LEU A 109 -7.79 -3.85 4.82
CA LEU A 109 -6.37 -3.53 4.65
C LEU A 109 -5.46 -4.42 5.51
N ASP A 110 -5.83 -4.71 6.76
CA ASP A 110 -5.09 -5.65 7.63
C ASP A 110 -5.04 -7.06 7.01
N GLU A 111 -6.19 -7.58 6.56
CA GLU A 111 -6.26 -8.88 5.88
C GLU A 111 -5.43 -8.92 4.59
N TYR A 112 -5.37 -7.82 3.85
CA TYR A 112 -4.52 -7.70 2.68
C TYR A 112 -3.02 -7.73 3.03
N LEU A 113 -2.61 -7.09 4.11
CA LEU A 113 -1.21 -7.14 4.58
C LEU A 113 -0.82 -8.56 5.04
N LYS A 114 -1.70 -9.26 5.75
CA LYS A 114 -1.51 -10.68 6.10
C LYS A 114 -1.36 -11.55 4.86
N LEU A 115 -2.20 -11.32 3.84
CA LEU A 115 -2.12 -12.04 2.58
C LEU A 115 -0.79 -11.80 1.85
N ASN A 116 -0.32 -10.56 1.79
CA ASN A 116 0.98 -10.21 1.23
C ASN A 116 2.12 -10.91 1.98
N PHE A 117 2.07 -10.90 3.32
CA PHE A 117 3.05 -11.62 4.14
C PHE A 117 3.04 -13.12 3.88
N ALA A 118 1.86 -13.75 3.84
CA ALA A 118 1.72 -15.17 3.57
C ALA A 118 2.25 -15.55 2.17
N LEU A 119 2.04 -14.70 1.17
CA LEU A 119 2.63 -14.87 -0.16
C LEU A 119 4.16 -14.82 -0.10
N LEU A 120 4.73 -13.79 0.54
CA LEU A 120 6.17 -13.65 0.70
C LEU A 120 6.80 -14.85 1.42
N TYR A 121 6.17 -15.32 2.50
CA TYR A 121 6.61 -16.50 3.24
C TYR A 121 6.59 -17.77 2.40
N LYS A 122 5.52 -18.02 1.63
CA LYS A 122 5.46 -19.18 0.72
C LYS A 122 6.54 -19.12 -0.36
N TYR A 123 6.82 -17.93 -0.89
CA TYR A 123 7.91 -17.73 -1.84
C TYR A 123 9.29 -18.02 -1.22
N ASP A 124 9.54 -17.52 -0.01
CA ASP A 124 10.76 -17.79 0.75
C ASP A 124 10.98 -19.29 0.95
N MET A 125 9.93 -20.02 1.35
CA MET A 125 9.98 -21.47 1.49
C MET A 125 10.33 -22.17 0.17
N VAL A 126 9.61 -21.86 -0.92
CA VAL A 126 9.84 -22.52 -2.23
C VAL A 126 11.25 -22.25 -2.76
N LEU A 127 11.76 -21.03 -2.62
CA LEU A 127 13.12 -20.70 -3.06
C LEU A 127 14.16 -21.52 -2.29
N ARG A 128 14.00 -21.63 -0.97
CA ARG A 128 14.91 -22.43 -0.13
C ARG A 128 14.85 -23.93 -0.46
N GLU A 129 13.67 -24.47 -0.71
CA GLU A 129 13.51 -25.88 -1.14
C GLU A 129 14.18 -26.14 -2.50
N CYS A 130 14.22 -25.15 -3.38
CA CYS A 130 14.96 -25.20 -4.65
C CYS A 130 16.47 -24.95 -4.50
N GLY A 131 17.00 -24.83 -3.26
CA GLY A 131 18.40 -24.52 -3.01
C GLY A 131 18.81 -23.09 -3.38
N MET A 132 17.84 -22.18 -3.52
CA MET A 132 18.08 -20.77 -3.84
C MET A 132 17.96 -19.92 -2.58
N GLU A 133 18.89 -18.98 -2.42
CA GLU A 133 18.79 -17.96 -1.38
C GLU A 133 17.96 -16.78 -1.89
N PRO A 134 16.89 -16.38 -1.17
CA PRO A 134 16.12 -15.22 -1.56
C PRO A 134 16.88 -13.92 -1.23
N GLU A 135 17.06 -13.05 -2.24
CA GLU A 135 17.76 -11.76 -2.12
C GLU A 135 16.93 -10.66 -1.44
N TRP A 136 16.19 -11.01 -0.38
CA TRP A 136 15.23 -10.10 0.28
C TRP A 136 15.86 -8.81 0.74
N GLU A 137 17.06 -8.86 1.33
CA GLU A 137 17.75 -7.68 1.84
C GLU A 137 18.03 -6.67 0.73
N ARG A 138 18.50 -7.16 -0.42
CA ARG A 138 18.80 -6.33 -1.59
C ARG A 138 17.53 -5.69 -2.15
N GLU A 139 16.45 -6.47 -2.24
CA GLU A 139 15.15 -5.97 -2.70
C GLU A 139 14.57 -4.93 -1.74
N ILE A 140 14.60 -5.18 -0.43
CA ILE A 140 14.16 -4.24 0.61
C ILE A 140 14.96 -2.93 0.53
N VAL A 141 16.29 -3.01 0.44
CA VAL A 141 17.16 -1.84 0.34
C VAL A 141 16.88 -1.07 -0.96
N GLY A 142 16.71 -1.78 -2.08
CA GLY A 142 16.34 -1.18 -3.37
C GLY A 142 15.03 -0.39 -3.27
N LEU A 143 13.99 -1.02 -2.72
CA LEU A 143 12.68 -0.43 -2.52
C LEU A 143 12.73 0.77 -1.58
N MET A 144 13.34 0.63 -0.42
CA MET A 144 13.53 1.73 0.53
C MET A 144 14.28 2.90 -0.12
N GLY A 145 15.29 2.63 -0.94
CA GLY A 145 16.00 3.63 -1.73
C GLY A 145 15.09 4.39 -2.70
N TYR A 146 14.20 3.68 -3.42
CA TYR A 146 13.21 4.31 -4.31
C TYR A 146 12.16 5.12 -3.53
N LEU A 147 11.67 4.61 -2.41
CA LEU A 147 10.67 5.26 -1.57
C LEU A 147 11.24 6.55 -0.94
N VAL A 148 12.43 6.47 -0.35
CA VAL A 148 13.11 7.64 0.27
C VAL A 148 13.47 8.69 -0.78
N LYS A 149 13.89 8.28 -1.98
CA LYS A 149 14.14 9.21 -3.09
C LYS A 149 12.84 9.88 -3.55
N GLY A 150 11.77 9.11 -3.75
CA GLY A 150 10.45 9.61 -4.15
C GLY A 150 9.89 10.60 -3.14
N LEU A 151 10.01 10.28 -1.85
CA LEU A 151 9.71 11.21 -0.77
C LEU A 151 10.57 12.48 -0.93
N LYS A 152 11.91 12.39 -0.93
CA LYS A 152 12.82 13.55 -1.02
C LYS A 152 12.61 14.45 -2.25
N THR A 153 12.26 13.91 -3.43
CA THR A 153 12.05 14.72 -4.63
C THR A 153 10.77 15.56 -4.59
N GLU A 154 9.77 15.16 -3.80
CA GLU A 154 8.52 15.92 -3.61
C GLU A 154 8.61 16.95 -2.46
N HIS A 155 9.74 16.98 -1.73
CA HIS A 155 10.00 17.88 -0.59
C HIS A 155 10.25 19.36 -0.94
N GLY A 156 10.09 19.74 -2.21
CA GLY A 156 9.82 21.15 -2.53
C GLY A 156 8.47 21.65 -1.98
N ARG A 157 7.53 20.76 -1.60
CA ARG A 157 6.16 21.14 -1.19
C ARG A 157 5.61 20.54 0.12
N CYS A 158 6.14 19.43 0.63
CA CYS A 158 5.56 18.76 1.82
C CYS A 158 6.57 18.65 2.97
N GLY A 159 6.32 19.36 4.06
CA GLY A 159 7.26 19.59 5.18
C GLY A 159 7.24 18.55 6.32
N TRP A 160 6.99 17.27 6.03
CA TRP A 160 6.65 16.27 7.07
C TRP A 160 7.82 15.42 7.57
N VAL A 161 8.97 15.41 6.88
CA VAL A 161 10.12 14.54 7.22
C VAL A 161 11.14 15.19 8.17
N LYS A 162 10.92 16.42 8.64
CA LYS A 162 11.88 17.09 9.54
C LYS A 162 11.99 16.48 10.95
N GLY A 163 11.18 15.49 11.30
CA GLY A 163 11.17 14.86 12.63
C GLY A 163 11.47 13.36 12.68
N VAL A 164 11.50 12.66 11.54
CA VAL A 164 11.54 11.19 11.54
C VAL A 164 12.98 10.70 11.79
N ASN A 165 13.20 10.04 12.92
CA ASN A 165 14.47 9.37 13.22
C ASN A 165 14.47 7.96 12.63
N TRP A 166 15.13 7.80 11.49
CA TRP A 166 15.05 6.61 10.62
C TRP A 166 15.77 5.36 11.16
N ASP A 167 16.62 5.49 12.18
CA ASP A 167 17.57 4.42 12.54
C ASP A 167 17.07 3.41 13.60
N LYS A 168 15.99 3.69 14.35
CA LYS A 168 15.59 2.85 15.50
C LYS A 168 14.14 2.36 15.50
N THR A 169 13.23 3.03 14.80
CA THR A 169 11.78 2.75 14.88
C THR A 169 11.27 1.77 13.80
N HIS A 170 11.99 1.65 12.69
CA HIS A 170 11.49 0.98 11.48
C HIS A 170 11.62 -0.55 11.49
N ILE A 171 12.75 -1.09 11.96
CA ILE A 171 12.94 -2.54 12.06
C ILE A 171 12.03 -3.11 13.15
N GLY A 172 11.85 -2.38 14.27
CA GLY A 172 10.96 -2.77 15.36
C GLY A 172 9.48 -2.84 14.96
N PHE A 173 8.97 -1.86 14.22
CA PHE A 173 7.58 -1.84 13.77
C PHE A 173 7.27 -2.93 12.73
N LEU A 174 8.14 -3.08 11.71
CA LEU A 174 8.00 -4.14 10.72
C LEU A 174 8.12 -5.54 11.34
N ALA A 175 9.01 -5.71 12.32
CA ALA A 175 9.15 -6.95 13.09
C ALA A 175 7.96 -7.19 14.03
N SER A 176 7.38 -6.14 14.64
CA SER A 176 6.22 -6.26 15.52
C SER A 176 4.95 -6.65 14.74
N ASN A 177 4.73 -6.07 13.56
CA ASN A 177 3.64 -6.50 12.67
C ASN A 177 3.87 -7.93 12.15
N ALA A 178 5.10 -8.27 11.74
CA ALA A 178 5.42 -9.63 11.33
C ALA A 178 5.29 -10.67 12.47
N ALA A 179 5.55 -10.27 13.72
CA ALA A 179 5.39 -11.12 14.90
C ALA A 179 3.92 -11.33 15.26
N GLN A 180 3.10 -10.27 15.24
CA GLN A 180 1.64 -10.39 15.46
C GLN A 180 0.97 -11.28 14.40
N ILE A 181 1.45 -11.25 13.15
CA ILE A 181 0.91 -12.09 12.07
C ILE A 181 1.33 -13.56 12.20
N LYS A 182 2.43 -13.88 12.89
CA LYS A 182 2.88 -15.27 13.12
C LYS A 182 2.07 -16.02 14.19
N GLU A 183 1.32 -15.31 15.03
CA GLU A 183 0.54 -15.89 16.15
C GLU A 183 -0.93 -16.16 15.80
N THR A 184 -1.37 -15.84 14.57
CA THR A 184 -2.71 -16.14 14.01
C THR A 184 -2.64 -17.17 12.89
#